data_AF-A0A2K6NLB7-F1
#
_entry.id   AF-A0A2K6NLB7-F1
#
_cell.length_a   1.000
_cell.length_b   1.000
_cell.length_c   1.000
_cell.angle_alpha   90.00
_cell.angle_beta   90.00
_cell.angle_gamma   90.00
#
_symmetry.space_group_name_H-M   'P 1'
#
loop_
_entity.id
_entity.type
_entity.pdbx_description
1 polymer ?
#
loop_
_entity_poly.entity_id
_entity_poly.type
_entity_poly.pdbx_seq_one_letter_code
_entity_poly.pdbx_strand_id
1 'polypeptide(L)' 'MVKKIEISQHAKYTCSFCGKTKMKRRAVGIWHCGSCMKTVAGGAWTFNTTSAVTVKSAIRRLKDLKDQ' A
#
# COMPACT_ATOMS: atom_id res chain seq x y z
N MET A 1 0.22 8.90 20.36
CA MET A 1 -0.40 8.00 19.36
C MET A 1 -0.80 8.72 18.09
N VAL A 2 -1.58 9.82 18.18
CA VAL A 2 -2.01 10.64 17.03
C VAL A 2 -0.84 11.07 16.14
N LYS A 3 0.25 11.60 16.74
CA LYS A 3 1.47 11.99 16.00
C LYS A 3 1.98 10.91 15.04
N LYS A 4 1.99 9.64 15.46
CA LYS A 4 2.47 8.53 14.60
C LYS A 4 1.55 8.32 13.40
N ILE A 5 0.23 8.42 13.62
CA ILE A 5 -0.80 8.28 12.59
C ILE A 5 -0.76 9.46 11.61
N GLU A 6 -0.58 10.68 12.11
CA GLU A 6 -0.46 11.88 11.28
C GLU A 6 0.79 11.88 10.41
N ILE A 7 1.92 11.44 10.95
CA ILE A 7 3.16 11.30 10.19
C ILE A 7 2.99 10.24 9.09
N SER A 8 2.42 9.07 9.42
CA SER A 8 2.27 8.00 8.43
C SER A 8 1.29 8.36 7.31
N GLN A 9 0.15 8.99 7.62
CA GLN A 9 -0.85 9.32 6.60
C GLN A 9 -0.39 10.42 5.63
N HIS A 10 0.49 11.33 6.06
CA HIS A 10 1.03 12.41 5.22
C HIS A 10 2.35 12.07 4.54
N ALA A 11 2.99 10.95 4.91
CA ALA A 11 4.20 10.48 4.27
C ALA A 11 3.97 10.17 2.78
N LYS A 12 5.02 10.35 1.97
CA LYS A 12 5.05 9.86 0.59
C LYS A 12 5.62 8.45 0.58
N TYR A 13 4.94 7.54 -0.11
CA TYR A 13 5.39 6.16 -0.27
C TYR A 13 5.89 5.88 -1.69
N THR A 14 6.71 4.83 -1.83
CA THR A 14 7.18 4.32 -3.11
C THR A 14 6.03 3.64 -3.85
N CYS A 15 5.79 4.07 -5.09
CA CYS A 15 4.76 3.48 -5.94
C CYS A 15 5.25 2.17 -6.57
N SER A 16 4.54 1.08 -6.34
CA SER A 16 4.87 -0.24 -6.93
C SER A 16 4.75 -0.31 -8.45
N PHE A 17 4.11 0.67 -9.10
CA PHE A 17 3.93 0.69 -10.56
C PHE A 17 5.06 1.42 -11.29
N CYS A 18 5.55 2.54 -10.75
CA CYS A 18 6.53 3.39 -11.44
C CYS A 18 7.81 3.64 -10.63
N GLY A 19 7.96 3.02 -9.46
CA GLY A 19 9.15 3.13 -8.60
C GLY A 19 9.34 4.49 -7.90
N LYS A 20 8.58 5.53 -8.26
CA LYS A 20 8.74 6.88 -7.71
C LYS A 20 8.07 7.02 -6.34
N THR A 21 8.71 7.74 -5.41
CA THR A 21 8.17 8.10 -4.08
C THR A 21 7.16 9.25 -4.15
N LYS A 22 6.08 9.02 -4.90
CA LYS A 22 5.01 9.99 -5.16
C LYS A 22 3.61 9.46 -4.82
N MET A 23 3.53 8.34 -4.09
CA MET A 23 2.26 7.80 -3.60
C MET A 23 1.81 8.56 -2.35
N LYS A 24 0.61 9.15 -2.38
CA LYS A 24 0.02 9.91 -1.26
C LYS A 24 -1.42 9.46 -1.00
N ARG A 25 -1.85 9.57 0.26
CA ARG A 25 -3.24 9.36 0.66
C ARG A 25 -4.14 10.45 0.07
N ARG A 26 -5.28 10.05 -0.48
CA ARG A 26 -6.34 10.97 -0.96
C ARG A 26 -7.55 10.96 -0.04
N ALA A 27 -7.96 9.76 0.37
CA ALA A 27 -9.02 9.54 1.33
C ALA A 27 -8.66 8.31 2.19
N VAL A 28 -9.51 7.98 3.16
CA VAL A 28 -9.35 6.75 3.95
C VAL A 28 -9.28 5.55 3.00
N GLY A 29 -8.19 4.79 3.07
CA GLY A 29 -7.99 3.60 2.23
C GLY A 29 -7.71 3.87 0.75
N ILE A 30 -7.71 5.12 0.29
CA ILE A 30 -7.46 5.46 -1.13
C ILE A 30 -6.14 6.20 -1.27
N TRP A 31 -5.25 5.64 -2.09
CA TRP A 31 -3.91 6.16 -2.34
C TRP A 31 -3.72 6.47 -3.82
N HIS A 32 -3.07 7.59 -4.13
CA HIS A 32 -2.86 8.05 -5.49
C HIS A 32 -1.41 8.44 -5.73
N CYS A 33 -0.87 7.98 -6.86
CA CYS A 33 0.47 8.30 -7.28
C CYS A 33 0.47 9.52 -8.21
N GLY A 34 1.06 10.62 -7.76
CA GLY A 34 1.14 11.86 -8.55
C GLY A 34 2.08 11.82 -9.76
N SER A 35 2.72 10.69 -10.08
CA SER A 35 3.56 10.55 -11.29
C SER A 35 2.98 9.63 -12.35
N CYS A 36 2.43 8.48 -11.98
CA CYS A 36 1.86 7.53 -12.94
C CYS A 36 0.32 7.52 -12.91
N MET A 37 -0.28 8.41 -12.12
CA MET A 37 -1.73 8.60 -11.98
C MET A 37 -2.52 7.38 -11.51
N LYS A 38 -1.84 6.30 -11.10
CA LYS A 38 -2.48 5.11 -10.55
C LYS A 38 -3.07 5.41 -9.17
N THR A 39 -4.31 4.97 -8.98
CA THR A 39 -5.02 4.98 -7.70
C THR A 39 -5.17 3.54 -7.20
N VAL A 40 -4.95 3.32 -5.91
CA VAL A 40 -4.84 1.99 -5.30
C VAL A 40 -5.54 1.99 -3.94
N ALA A 41 -6.19 0.87 -3.61
CA ALA A 41 -6.67 0.61 -2.26
C ALA A 41 -5.50 0.24 -1.32
N GLY A 42 -5.43 0.90 -0.17
CA GLY A 42 -4.38 0.69 0.83
C GLY A 42 -4.92 0.78 2.25
N GLY A 43 -4.04 0.93 3.23
CA GLY A 43 -4.46 1.12 4.62
C GLY A 43 -5.08 2.50 4.88
N ALA A 44 -5.74 2.63 6.03
CA ALA A 44 -6.33 3.89 6.47
C ALA A 44 -5.29 5.00 6.66
N TRP A 45 -4.10 4.64 7.17
CA TRP A 45 -3.02 5.59 7.52
C TRP A 45 -1.68 5.25 6.88
N THR A 46 -1.46 3.99 6.47
CA THR A 46 -0.25 3.54 5.78
C THR A 46 -0.61 2.96 4.42
N PHE A 47 0.27 3.12 3.42
CA PHE A 47 0.00 2.61 2.07
C PHE A 47 -0.23 1.10 2.04
N ASN A 48 0.56 0.34 2.81
CA ASN A 48 0.40 -1.10 2.95
C ASN A 48 0.21 -1.44 4.44
N THR A 49 -0.72 -2.34 4.76
CA THR A 49 -0.94 -2.84 6.13
C THR A 49 -0.19 -4.15 6.32
N THR A 50 0.28 -4.42 7.54
CA THR A 50 0.99 -5.68 7.85
C THR A 50 0.14 -6.89 7.51
N SER A 51 -1.15 -6.89 7.89
CA SER A 51 -2.07 -7.99 7.59
C SER A 51 -2.23 -8.22 6.09
N ALA A 52 -2.35 -7.15 5.28
CA ALA A 52 -2.47 -7.29 3.83
C ALA A 52 -1.20 -7.88 3.20
N VAL A 53 -0.01 -7.56 3.74
CA VAL A 53 1.26 -8.17 3.31
C VAL A 53 1.26 -9.67 3.60
N THR A 54 0.90 -10.06 4.82
CA THR A 54 0.86 -11.47 5.24
C THR A 54 -0.16 -12.28 4.44
N VAL A 55 -1.34 -11.71 4.17
CA VAL A 55 -2.35 -12.39 3.36
C VAL A 55 -1.88 -12.55 1.90
N LYS A 56 -1.23 -11.53 1.32
CA LYS A 56 -0.67 -11.63 -0.04
C LYS A 56 0.39 -12.73 -0.15
N SER A 57 1.29 -12.85 0.82
CA SER A 57 2.31 -13.90 0.81
C SER A 57 1.70 -15.29 1.02
N ALA A 58 0.73 -15.43 1.90
CA ALA A 58 0.01 -16.69 2.11
C ALA A 58 -0.74 -17.13 0.84
N ILE A 59 -1.48 -16.23 0.18
CA ILE A 59 -2.20 -16.53 -1.07
C ILE A 59 -1.22 -16.95 -2.17
N ARG A 60 -0.07 -16.25 -2.31
CA ARG A 60 0.94 -16.62 -3.30
C ARG A 60 1.43 -18.05 -3.07
N ARG A 61 1.82 -18.39 -1.84
CA ARG A 61 2.30 -19.73 -1.49
C ARG A 61 1.26 -20.82 -1.80
N LEU A 62 -0.02 -20.57 -1.49
CA LEU A 62 -1.09 -21.52 -1.78
C LEU A 62 -1.33 -21.73 -3.28
N LYS A 63 -1.13 -20.69 -4.10
CA LYS A 63 -1.18 -20.82 -5.57
C LYS A 63 -0.01 -21.65 -6.09
N ASP A 64 1.21 -21.35 -5.65
CA ASP A 64 2.41 -22.08 -6.06
C ASP A 64 2.30 -23.58 -5.72
N LEU A 65 1.68 -23.94 -4.59
CA LEU A 65 1.41 -25.35 -4.21
C LEU A 65 0.32 -26.03 -5.05
N LYS A 66 -0.62 -25.27 -5.62
CA LYS A 66 -1.68 -25.82 -6.47
C LYS A 66 -1.19 -26.07 -7.90
N ASP A 67 -0.23 -25.26 -8.36
CA ASP A 67 0.31 -25.33 -9.71
C ASP A 67 1.43 -26.39 -9.86
N GLN A 68 1.81 -27.05 -8.76
CA GLN A 68 2.65 -28.25 -8.71
C GLN A 68 1.80 -29.52 -8.90
#